data_AF-A0A7W0G130-F1
#
_entry.id   AF-A0A7W0G130-F1
#
_cell.length_a   1.000
_cell.length_b   1.000
_cell.length_c   1.000
_cell.angle_alpha   90.00
_cell.angle_beta   90.00
_cell.angle_gamma   90.00
#
_symmetry.space_group_name_H-M   'P 1'
#
loop_
_entity.id
_entity.type
_entity.pdbx_description
1 polymer ?
#
loop_
_entity_poly.entity_id
_entity_poly.type
_entity_poly.pdbx_seq_one_letter_code
_entity_poly.pdbx_strand_id
1 'polypeptide(L)'
;GHIIECGAQCSGGNCQFEWQSIPNLAEVGYPIVEAFADGTFFVTKHEGTGGRVSVPSVKEQLVYEMGDPREYITPDCVADFTTIRLEDAGADRVFVRGIGGKPATEFYKVSISYSAGYRAVGTLVYAWPDAYQKAQAADQILRARLERLGLRFEQILTEFVGVNATHGPLAGDPSPDIPEVQLRVGVRGEDRKAVERFTKEIAPLILTGPPGVTGFAGGRPKVEEIVAYWPALIPKTEIETRVEVSEV
;
A
#
# COMPACT_ATOMS: atom_id res chain seq x y z
N GLY A 1 8.16 8.39 -16.62
CA GLY A 1 7.79 7.19 -15.87
C GLY A 1 7.17 7.58 -14.56
N HIS A 2 7.98 7.67 -13.50
CA HIS A 2 7.58 7.86 -12.10
C HIS A 2 6.45 8.86 -11.78
N ILE A 3 6.39 10.00 -12.47
CA ILE A 3 5.33 11.00 -12.22
C ILE A 3 3.94 10.54 -12.70
N ILE A 4 3.87 9.75 -13.77
CA ILE A 4 2.60 9.37 -14.43
C ILE A 4 2.24 7.89 -14.27
N GLU A 5 3.02 7.14 -13.49
CA GLU A 5 2.68 5.76 -13.13
C GLU A 5 1.70 5.71 -11.95
N CYS A 6 1.16 4.52 -11.67
CA CYS A 6 0.25 4.25 -10.53
C CYS A 6 -1.10 5.01 -10.54
N GLY A 7 -1.40 5.79 -11.59
CA GLY A 7 -2.73 6.35 -11.85
C GLY A 7 -2.79 7.88 -11.74
N ALA A 8 -3.78 8.39 -11.02
CA ALA A 8 -4.14 9.82 -11.03
C ALA A 8 -3.54 10.63 -9.86
N GLN A 9 -2.49 10.15 -9.21
CA GLN A 9 -2.00 10.78 -7.98
C GLN A 9 -1.40 12.18 -8.23
N CYS A 10 -0.59 12.35 -9.28
CA CYS A 10 -0.06 13.66 -9.64
C CYS A 10 -1.10 14.62 -10.24
N SER A 11 -2.33 14.16 -10.48
CA SER A 11 -3.49 14.96 -10.89
C SER A 11 -4.56 15.05 -9.80
N GLY A 12 -4.19 14.80 -8.53
CA GLY A 12 -5.02 15.12 -7.36
C GLY A 12 -5.58 13.91 -6.61
N GLY A 13 -5.48 12.70 -7.16
CA GLY A 13 -5.75 11.48 -6.38
C GLY A 13 -4.73 11.31 -5.26
N ASN A 14 -5.13 10.77 -4.10
CA ASN A 14 -4.22 10.52 -2.96
C ASN A 14 -3.34 11.72 -2.54
N CYS A 15 -3.74 12.95 -2.90
CA CYS A 15 -2.99 14.16 -2.65
C CYS A 15 -3.38 14.72 -1.29
N GLN A 16 -2.43 14.98 -0.40
CA GLN A 16 -2.67 15.55 0.93
C GLN A 16 -2.88 17.07 0.84
N PHE A 17 -2.15 17.74 -0.05
CA PHE A 17 -2.24 19.18 -0.21
C PHE A 17 -3.63 19.64 -0.66
N GLU A 18 -4.36 20.25 0.27
CA GLU A 18 -5.74 20.72 0.11
C GLU A 18 -6.66 19.67 -0.53
N TRP A 19 -6.63 18.43 -0.03
CA TRP A 19 -7.36 17.32 -0.61
C TRP A 19 -8.88 17.56 -0.73
N GLN A 20 -9.47 18.32 0.20
CA GLN A 20 -10.91 18.66 0.16
C GLN A 20 -11.27 19.59 -1.01
N SER A 21 -10.29 20.33 -1.56
CA SER A 21 -10.51 21.28 -2.64
C SER A 21 -10.24 20.68 -4.03
N ILE A 22 -9.86 19.39 -4.11
CA ILE A 22 -9.65 18.73 -5.41
C ILE A 22 -11.00 18.60 -6.14
N PRO A 23 -11.14 19.17 -7.35
CA PRO A 23 -12.41 19.19 -8.05
C PRO A 23 -12.74 17.82 -8.62
N ASN A 24 -14.00 17.40 -8.52
CA ASN A 24 -14.55 16.21 -9.20
C ASN A 24 -13.64 14.95 -9.18
N LEU A 25 -13.18 14.53 -8.01
CA LEU A 25 -12.32 13.34 -7.85
C LEU A 25 -12.95 12.04 -8.41
N ALA A 26 -14.27 11.99 -8.55
CA ALA A 26 -14.96 10.86 -9.17
C ALA A 26 -14.60 10.66 -10.65
N GLU A 27 -14.27 11.74 -11.36
CA GLU A 27 -13.88 11.75 -12.77
C GLU A 27 -12.46 12.33 -12.93
N VAL A 28 -11.55 11.96 -12.02
CA VAL A 28 -10.17 12.47 -12.01
C VAL A 28 -9.46 12.13 -13.33
N GLY A 29 -8.89 13.15 -13.98
CA GLY A 29 -8.15 12.96 -15.22
C GLY A 29 -6.80 12.31 -14.98
N TYR A 30 -6.44 11.33 -15.81
CA TYR A 30 -5.10 10.75 -15.76
C TYR A 30 -4.07 11.76 -16.29
N PRO A 31 -2.85 11.76 -15.73
CA PRO A 31 -1.85 12.73 -16.09
C PRO A 31 -1.23 12.46 -17.45
N ILE A 32 -0.82 13.53 -18.10
CA ILE A 32 -0.18 13.56 -19.42
C ILE A 32 1.20 14.19 -19.25
N VAL A 33 2.19 13.64 -19.95
CA VAL A 33 3.51 14.25 -20.08
C VAL A 33 3.68 14.76 -21.50
N GLU A 34 3.92 16.06 -21.63
CA GLU A 34 4.31 16.72 -22.87
C GLU A 34 5.82 16.94 -22.84
N ALA A 35 6.59 16.00 -23.44
CA ALA A 35 8.04 15.99 -23.37
C ALA A 35 8.72 16.63 -24.59
N PHE A 36 9.87 17.26 -24.35
CA PHE A 36 10.71 17.88 -25.36
C PHE A 36 12.05 17.14 -25.53
N ALA A 37 12.72 17.38 -26.66
CA ALA A 37 13.97 16.71 -27.02
C ALA A 37 15.15 17.03 -26.07
N ASP A 38 15.08 18.13 -25.32
CA ASP A 38 16.09 18.52 -24.33
C ASP A 38 15.89 17.85 -22.96
N GLY A 39 14.89 16.97 -22.83
CA GLY A 39 14.56 16.26 -21.60
C GLY A 39 13.70 17.07 -20.62
N THR A 40 13.31 18.30 -20.96
CA THR A 40 12.28 19.03 -20.23
C THR A 40 10.89 18.55 -20.60
N PHE A 41 9.92 18.75 -19.71
CA PHE A 41 8.53 18.35 -19.99
C PHE A 41 7.53 19.10 -19.12
N PHE A 42 6.27 19.13 -19.57
CA PHE A 42 5.13 19.51 -18.74
C PHE A 42 4.39 18.27 -18.25
N VAL A 43 3.90 18.35 -17.01
CA VAL A 43 2.89 17.45 -16.45
C VAL A 43 1.57 18.20 -16.50
N THR A 44 0.56 17.58 -17.08
CA THR A 44 -0.80 18.12 -17.18
C THR A 44 -1.83 17.01 -17.12
N LYS A 45 -3.11 17.29 -17.39
CA LYS A 45 -4.20 16.30 -17.45
C LYS A 45 -5.17 16.67 -18.56
N HIS A 46 -6.01 15.73 -18.97
CA HIS A 46 -7.04 16.00 -19.98
C HIS A 46 -7.97 17.15 -19.56
N GLU A 47 -8.27 18.06 -20.51
CA GLU A 47 -9.28 19.10 -20.33
C GLU A 47 -10.66 18.48 -20.05
N GLY A 48 -11.49 19.17 -19.26
CA GLY A 48 -12.85 18.73 -18.92
C GLY A 48 -12.95 17.61 -17.89
N THR A 49 -11.83 17.03 -17.44
CA THR A 49 -11.81 16.04 -16.35
C THR A 49 -11.69 16.69 -14.98
N GLY A 50 -11.97 15.95 -13.91
CA GLY A 50 -11.66 16.34 -12.54
C GLY A 50 -10.17 16.27 -12.21
N GLY A 51 -9.85 16.50 -10.95
CA GLY A 51 -8.48 16.54 -10.44
C GLY A 51 -7.84 17.93 -10.52
N ARG A 52 -6.63 18.02 -10.00
CA ARG A 52 -5.77 19.20 -10.05
C ARG A 52 -4.33 18.76 -10.26
N VAL A 53 -3.66 19.30 -11.27
CA VAL A 53 -2.20 19.16 -11.41
C VAL A 53 -1.53 20.42 -10.85
N SER A 54 -0.73 20.23 -9.82
CA SER A 54 0.01 21.30 -9.13
C SER A 54 1.37 20.82 -8.63
N VAL A 55 2.28 21.74 -8.33
CA VAL A 55 3.62 21.39 -7.80
C VAL A 55 3.53 20.48 -6.57
N PRO A 56 2.64 20.71 -5.58
CA PRO A 56 2.43 19.77 -4.47
C PRO A 56 2.03 18.36 -4.93
N SER A 57 1.02 18.22 -5.79
CA SER A 57 0.57 16.89 -6.26
C SER A 57 1.65 16.11 -7.02
N VAL A 58 2.43 16.79 -7.88
CA VAL A 58 3.56 16.18 -8.59
C VAL A 58 4.67 15.79 -7.61
N LYS A 59 4.93 16.61 -6.59
CA LYS A 59 5.94 16.33 -5.57
C LYS A 59 5.56 15.14 -4.69
N GLU A 60 4.31 15.05 -4.27
CA GLU A 60 3.80 13.91 -3.50
C GLU A 60 3.90 12.61 -4.30
N GLN A 61 3.58 12.64 -5.59
CA GLN A 61 3.81 11.48 -6.47
C GLN A 61 5.31 11.16 -6.64
N LEU A 62 6.18 12.18 -6.74
CA LEU A 62 7.62 11.94 -6.87
C LEU A 62 8.22 11.19 -5.68
N VAL A 63 7.73 11.44 -4.46
CA VAL A 63 8.23 10.76 -3.25
C VAL A 63 7.50 9.45 -2.96
N TYR A 64 6.42 9.16 -3.68
CA TYR A 64 5.69 7.90 -3.56
C TYR A 64 6.56 6.73 -4.02
N GLU A 65 6.63 5.67 -3.21
CA GLU A 65 7.45 4.47 -3.44
C GLU A 65 8.95 4.75 -3.72
N MET A 66 9.44 5.92 -3.29
CA MET A 66 10.82 6.34 -3.49
C MET A 66 11.74 5.70 -2.45
N GLY A 67 12.73 4.94 -2.93
CA GLY A 67 13.85 4.45 -2.12
C GLY A 67 14.92 5.53 -1.94
N ASP A 68 16.16 5.26 -2.35
CA ASP A 68 17.20 6.29 -2.40
C ASP A 68 16.97 7.20 -3.63
N PRO A 69 16.64 8.49 -3.44
CA PRO A 69 16.39 9.41 -4.55
C PRO A 69 17.63 9.72 -5.39
N ARG A 70 18.85 9.44 -4.91
CA ARG A 70 20.10 9.64 -5.67
C ARG A 70 20.46 8.44 -6.55
N GLU A 71 19.94 7.26 -6.21
CA GLU A 71 20.30 5.98 -6.82
C GLU A 71 19.04 5.23 -7.28
N TYR A 72 18.10 5.93 -7.92
CA TYR A 72 16.87 5.29 -8.38
C TYR A 72 17.13 4.51 -9.68
N ILE A 73 17.36 3.21 -9.53
CA ILE A 73 17.68 2.31 -10.65
C ILE A 73 16.44 2.08 -11.53
N THR A 74 16.56 2.45 -12.80
CA THR A 74 15.61 2.16 -13.89
C THR A 74 16.30 1.25 -14.94
N PRO A 75 15.55 0.72 -15.94
CA PRO A 75 16.17 -0.08 -17.01
C PRO A 75 17.24 0.67 -17.83
N ASP A 76 17.02 1.96 -18.06
CA ASP A 76 17.80 2.77 -19.02
C ASP A 76 18.83 3.68 -18.34
N CYS A 77 18.64 4.02 -17.06
CA CYS A 77 19.54 4.86 -16.30
C CYS A 77 19.38 4.68 -14.79
N VAL A 78 20.28 5.27 -14.02
CA VAL A 78 20.05 5.52 -12.59
C VAL A 78 19.66 6.99 -12.44
N ALA A 79 18.41 7.26 -12.11
CA ALA A 79 17.89 8.62 -11.99
C ALA A 79 18.29 9.24 -10.64
N ASP A 80 18.73 10.50 -10.67
CA ASP A 80 18.97 11.31 -9.48
C ASP A 80 17.83 12.34 -9.31
N PHE A 81 16.80 11.94 -8.57
CA PHE A 81 15.65 12.79 -8.26
C PHE A 81 16.00 13.96 -7.34
N THR A 82 17.21 14.07 -6.79
CA THR A 82 17.63 15.26 -6.01
C THR A 82 17.92 16.47 -6.88
N THR A 83 18.08 16.27 -8.19
CA THR A 83 18.39 17.33 -9.17
C THR A 83 17.14 17.96 -9.80
N ILE A 84 16.00 17.28 -9.73
CA ILE A 84 14.74 17.68 -10.38
C ILE A 84 14.28 19.07 -9.91
N ARG A 85 13.80 19.88 -10.86
CA ARG A 85 13.16 21.16 -10.60
C ARG A 85 11.72 21.12 -11.11
N LEU A 86 10.80 21.54 -10.23
CA LEU A 86 9.38 21.68 -10.53
C LEU A 86 9.02 23.16 -10.48
N GLU A 87 8.32 23.65 -11.49
CA GLU A 87 7.86 25.02 -11.60
C GLU A 87 6.37 25.03 -11.91
N ASP A 88 5.63 25.92 -11.25
CA ASP A 88 4.23 26.17 -11.58
C ASP A 88 4.16 26.81 -12.97
N ALA A 89 3.42 26.18 -13.86
CA ALA A 89 3.26 26.61 -15.24
C ALA A 89 1.81 26.98 -15.58
N GLY A 90 0.99 27.26 -14.56
CA GLY A 90 -0.40 27.66 -14.70
C GLY A 90 -1.39 26.57 -14.31
N ALA A 91 -2.66 26.81 -14.66
CA ALA A 91 -3.75 25.91 -14.31
C ALA A 91 -3.51 24.49 -14.85
N ASP A 92 -3.55 23.51 -13.94
CA ASP A 92 -3.33 22.10 -14.24
C ASP A 92 -2.04 21.81 -15.01
N ARG A 93 -0.97 22.55 -14.69
CA ARG A 93 0.28 22.46 -15.44
C ARG A 93 1.51 22.70 -14.57
N VAL A 94 2.43 21.75 -14.60
CA VAL A 94 3.72 21.83 -13.90
C VAL A 94 4.84 21.60 -14.90
N PHE A 95 5.79 22.53 -14.97
CA PHE A 95 7.00 22.36 -15.78
C PHE A 95 8.08 21.63 -14.98
N VAL A 96 8.75 20.69 -15.62
CA VAL A 96 9.78 19.84 -15.02
C VAL A 96 11.05 19.94 -15.84
N ARG A 97 12.17 20.20 -15.14
CA ARG A 97 13.50 20.33 -15.77
C ARG A 97 14.63 19.93 -14.83
N GLY A 98 15.83 19.82 -15.39
CA GLY A 98 17.06 19.67 -14.62
C GLY A 98 17.25 18.30 -13.97
N ILE A 99 16.42 17.31 -14.32
CA ILE A 99 16.62 15.93 -13.89
C ILE A 99 17.92 15.39 -14.50
N GLY A 100 18.79 14.86 -13.63
CA GLY A 100 20.05 14.22 -13.99
C GLY A 100 20.07 12.74 -13.59
N GLY A 101 21.20 12.09 -13.80
CA GLY A 101 21.38 10.68 -13.46
C GLY A 101 22.72 10.15 -13.94
N LYS A 102 22.89 8.83 -13.81
CA LYS A 102 24.05 8.05 -14.26
C LYS A 102 23.61 7.05 -15.33
N PRO A 103 24.55 6.52 -16.13
CA PRO A 103 24.26 5.44 -17.08
C PRO A 103 23.57 4.23 -16.43
N ALA A 104 22.88 3.43 -17.23
CA ALA A 104 22.27 2.18 -16.77
C ALA A 104 23.30 1.27 -16.06
N THR A 105 22.84 0.52 -15.06
CA THR A 105 23.68 -0.51 -14.42
C THR A 105 23.93 -1.70 -15.35
N GLU A 106 24.89 -2.55 -15.00
CA GLU A 106 25.13 -3.85 -15.66
C GLU A 106 24.08 -4.92 -15.31
N PHE A 107 23.08 -4.58 -14.49
CA PHE A 107 22.05 -5.48 -14.00
C PHE A 107 20.65 -5.09 -14.52
N TYR A 108 19.78 -6.09 -14.68
CA TYR A 108 18.33 -5.90 -14.73
C TYR A 108 17.74 -6.00 -13.31
N LYS A 109 16.70 -5.22 -13.04
CA LYS A 109 15.83 -5.41 -11.87
C LYS A 109 14.83 -6.51 -12.20
N VAL A 110 14.75 -7.53 -11.35
CA VAL A 110 13.79 -8.61 -11.48
C VAL A 110 12.88 -8.68 -10.26
N SER A 111 11.61 -8.96 -10.53
CA SER A 111 10.59 -9.26 -9.54
C SER A 111 10.40 -10.76 -9.48
N ILE A 112 10.82 -11.39 -8.37
CA ILE A 112 10.67 -12.83 -8.17
C ILE A 112 9.45 -13.05 -7.28
N SER A 113 8.50 -13.85 -7.78
CA SER A 113 7.31 -14.27 -7.04
C SER A 113 7.39 -15.75 -6.71
N TYR A 114 7.16 -16.12 -5.45
CA TYR A 114 7.20 -17.52 -5.01
C TYR A 114 6.13 -17.81 -3.95
N SER A 115 5.72 -19.07 -3.85
CA SER A 115 4.80 -19.52 -2.80
C SER A 115 5.48 -19.47 -1.43
N ALA A 116 4.83 -18.84 -0.45
CA ALA A 116 5.39 -18.58 0.87
C ALA A 116 4.43 -18.95 2.00
N GLY A 117 3.72 -20.07 1.84
CA GLY A 117 2.78 -20.60 2.83
C GLY A 117 1.39 -19.99 2.74
N TYR A 118 0.69 -19.93 3.87
CA TYR A 118 -0.71 -19.52 3.94
C TYR A 118 -0.93 -18.41 4.96
N ARG A 119 -1.95 -17.59 4.71
CA ARG A 119 -2.44 -16.60 5.67
C ARG A 119 -3.95 -16.64 5.79
N ALA A 120 -4.45 -16.10 6.89
CA ALA A 120 -5.83 -15.69 7.04
C ALA A 120 -5.89 -14.43 7.90
N VAL A 121 -6.77 -13.49 7.54
CA VAL A 121 -7.00 -12.26 8.29
C VAL A 121 -8.48 -12.19 8.66
N GLY A 122 -8.76 -12.08 9.96
CA GLY A 122 -10.10 -11.90 10.47
C GLY A 122 -10.26 -10.60 11.22
N THR A 123 -11.48 -10.06 11.17
CA THR A 123 -11.82 -8.78 11.78
C THR A 123 -13.08 -8.91 12.63
N LEU A 124 -13.09 -8.26 13.79
CA LEU A 124 -14.25 -8.11 14.67
C LEU A 124 -14.32 -6.65 15.12
N VAL A 125 -15.50 -6.03 15.05
CA VAL A 125 -15.69 -4.66 15.54
C VAL A 125 -16.29 -4.70 16.92
N TYR A 126 -15.71 -4.00 17.88
CA TYR A 126 -16.23 -3.83 19.23
C TYR A 126 -16.82 -2.44 19.40
N ALA A 127 -18.08 -2.36 19.80
CA ALA A 127 -18.76 -1.10 20.06
C ALA A 127 -18.58 -0.62 21.51
N TRP A 128 -18.67 0.71 21.68
CA TRP A 128 -18.76 1.39 22.98
C TRP A 128 -19.86 0.77 23.87
N PRO A 129 -19.71 0.77 25.21
CA PRO A 129 -18.56 1.27 25.99
C PRO A 129 -17.34 0.35 25.89
N ASP A 130 -16.16 0.84 26.27
CA ASP A 130 -14.94 0.04 26.42
C ASP A 130 -14.49 -0.70 25.14
N ALA A 131 -14.73 -0.12 23.97
CA ALA A 131 -14.47 -0.77 22.68
C ALA A 131 -13.02 -1.27 22.56
N TYR A 132 -12.05 -0.45 22.99
CA TYR A 132 -10.63 -0.83 22.93
C TYR A 132 -10.29 -1.96 23.91
N GLN A 133 -10.76 -1.88 25.15
CA GLN A 133 -10.53 -2.89 26.18
C GLN A 133 -11.14 -4.24 25.78
N LYS A 134 -12.33 -4.23 25.19
CA LYS A 134 -12.98 -5.43 24.64
C LYS A 134 -12.17 -6.03 23.49
N ALA A 135 -11.66 -5.20 22.58
CA ALA A 135 -10.80 -5.67 21.49
C ALA A 135 -9.50 -6.31 22.02
N GLN A 136 -8.86 -5.72 23.02
CA GLN A 136 -7.67 -6.28 23.67
C GLN A 136 -7.99 -7.61 24.37
N ALA A 137 -9.09 -7.69 25.12
CA ALA A 137 -9.52 -8.92 25.78
C ALA A 137 -9.83 -10.04 24.77
N ALA A 138 -10.41 -9.69 23.63
CA ALA A 138 -10.68 -10.64 22.56
C ALA A 138 -9.40 -11.21 21.92
N ASP A 139 -8.38 -10.38 21.69
CA ASP A 139 -7.06 -10.85 21.25
C ASP A 139 -6.43 -11.80 22.28
N GLN A 140 -6.49 -11.47 23.57
CA GLN A 140 -5.98 -12.34 24.64
C GLN A 140 -6.69 -13.70 24.68
N ILE A 141 -8.03 -13.70 24.60
CA ILE A 141 -8.83 -14.94 24.55
C ILE A 141 -8.47 -15.76 23.31
N LEU A 142 -8.33 -15.12 22.15
CA LEU A 142 -7.94 -15.79 20.92
C LEU A 142 -6.58 -16.47 21.07
N ARG A 143 -5.57 -15.74 21.55
CA ARG A 143 -4.21 -16.26 21.77
C ARG A 143 -4.20 -17.45 22.72
N ALA A 144 -4.93 -17.36 23.84
CA ALA A 144 -5.05 -18.47 24.79
C ALA A 144 -5.69 -19.71 24.15
N ARG A 145 -6.69 -19.55 23.27
CA ARG A 145 -7.30 -20.66 22.52
C ARG A 145 -6.31 -21.29 21.54
N LEU A 146 -5.58 -20.48 20.77
CA LEU A 146 -4.58 -20.96 19.82
C LEU A 146 -3.46 -21.74 20.54
N GLU A 147 -2.98 -21.22 21.67
CA GLU A 147 -1.96 -21.86 22.51
C GLU A 147 -2.44 -23.20 23.06
N ARG A 148 -3.65 -23.25 23.64
CA ARG A 148 -4.24 -24.50 24.17
C ARG A 148 -4.40 -25.58 23.10
N LEU A 149 -4.60 -25.17 21.84
CA LEU A 149 -4.67 -26.08 20.69
C LEU A 149 -3.30 -26.48 20.14
N GLY A 150 -2.21 -25.95 20.69
CA GLY A 150 -0.85 -26.22 20.25
C GLY A 150 -0.53 -25.68 18.85
N LEU A 151 -1.31 -24.70 18.36
CA LEU A 151 -1.12 -24.15 17.02
C LEU A 151 0.13 -23.27 16.98
N ARG A 152 0.93 -23.43 15.93
CA ARG A 152 2.14 -22.66 15.68
C ARG A 152 2.00 -21.91 14.37
N PHE A 153 2.43 -20.65 14.38
CA PHE A 153 2.41 -19.74 13.25
C PHE A 153 3.79 -19.07 13.18
N GLU A 154 4.26 -18.76 11.97
CA GLU A 154 5.45 -17.91 11.79
C GLU A 154 5.20 -16.51 12.35
N GLN A 155 3.98 -15.99 12.14
CA GLN A 155 3.60 -14.67 12.57
C GLN A 155 2.12 -14.65 12.98
N ILE A 156 1.84 -13.94 14.07
CA ILE A 156 0.50 -13.49 14.45
C ILE A 156 0.57 -11.98 14.61
N LEU A 157 -0.14 -11.23 13.78
CA LEU A 157 -0.23 -9.79 13.85
C LEU A 157 -1.63 -9.39 14.35
N THR A 158 -1.66 -8.54 15.36
CA THR A 158 -2.90 -7.95 15.89
C THR A 158 -2.85 -6.45 15.70
N GLU A 159 -3.92 -5.89 15.18
CA GLU A 159 -4.08 -4.46 14.96
C GLU A 159 -5.42 -3.99 15.53
N PHE A 160 -5.42 -2.79 16.10
CA PHE A 160 -6.60 -2.11 16.60
C PHE A 160 -6.90 -0.93 15.67
N VAL A 161 -7.67 -1.20 14.62
CA VAL A 161 -8.05 -0.22 13.61
C VAL A 161 -9.01 0.78 14.23
N GLY A 162 -8.72 2.07 14.03
CA GLY A 162 -9.36 3.19 14.74
C GLY A 162 -8.59 3.66 15.97
N VAL A 163 -7.59 2.90 16.44
CA VAL A 163 -6.73 3.27 17.58
C VAL A 163 -5.30 3.53 17.12
N ASN A 164 -4.55 2.47 16.80
CA ASN A 164 -3.11 2.57 16.55
C ASN A 164 -2.62 1.69 15.38
N ALA A 165 -3.51 1.11 14.58
CA ALA A 165 -3.13 0.22 13.49
C ALA A 165 -2.14 0.85 12.47
N THR A 166 -2.29 2.14 12.15
CA THR A 166 -1.44 2.80 11.14
C THR A 166 -0.18 3.41 11.75
N HIS A 167 -0.33 4.19 12.83
CA HIS A 167 0.75 5.01 13.40
C HIS A 167 1.41 4.36 14.63
N GLY A 168 0.92 3.20 15.07
CA GLY A 168 1.44 2.50 16.24
C GLY A 168 1.49 3.43 17.46
N PRO A 169 2.62 3.48 18.20
CA PRO A 169 2.79 4.35 19.35
C PRO A 169 2.59 5.85 19.06
N LEU A 170 2.73 6.30 17.81
CA LEU A 170 2.56 7.71 17.44
C LEU A 170 1.09 8.14 17.42
N ALA A 171 0.14 7.20 17.50
CA ALA A 171 -1.29 7.52 17.56
C ALA A 171 -1.73 8.18 18.89
N GLY A 172 -0.89 8.11 19.93
CA GLY A 172 -1.23 8.58 21.28
C GLY A 172 -2.21 7.67 22.00
N ASP A 173 -2.72 8.14 23.14
CA ASP A 173 -3.70 7.40 23.93
C ASP A 173 -5.10 7.49 23.29
N PRO A 174 -5.81 6.36 23.13
CA PRO A 174 -7.17 6.39 22.60
C PRO A 174 -8.12 7.10 23.57
N SER A 175 -9.13 7.78 23.00
CA SER A 175 -10.25 8.30 23.79
C SER A 175 -10.95 7.15 24.53
N PRO A 176 -11.30 7.32 25.82
CA PRO A 176 -12.12 6.34 26.54
C PRO A 176 -13.52 6.19 25.93
N ASP A 177 -14.00 7.22 25.23
CA ASP A 177 -15.29 7.25 24.54
C ASP A 177 -15.17 6.93 23.04
N ILE A 178 -14.12 6.20 22.63
CA ILE A 178 -13.99 5.75 21.25
C ILE A 178 -15.24 4.92 20.84
N PRO A 179 -15.97 5.31 19.77
CA PRO A 179 -17.27 4.70 19.46
C PRO A 179 -17.17 3.21 19.11
N GLU A 180 -16.11 2.85 18.39
CA GLU A 180 -15.85 1.50 17.95
C GLU A 180 -14.36 1.28 17.70
N VAL A 181 -13.92 0.03 17.87
CA VAL A 181 -12.57 -0.42 17.52
C VAL A 181 -12.68 -1.71 16.74
N GLN A 182 -12.06 -1.76 15.56
CA GLN A 182 -11.94 -3.01 14.82
C GLN A 182 -10.66 -3.73 15.26
N LEU A 183 -10.84 -4.88 15.91
CA LEU A 183 -9.80 -5.88 16.09
C LEU A 183 -9.55 -6.56 14.74
N ARG A 184 -8.34 -6.45 14.22
CA ARG A 184 -7.88 -7.19 13.03
C ARG A 184 -6.74 -8.10 13.44
N VAL A 185 -6.91 -9.41 13.22
CA VAL A 185 -5.88 -10.42 13.54
C VAL A 185 -5.55 -11.20 12.28
N GLY A 186 -4.27 -11.20 11.93
CA GLY A 186 -3.70 -11.99 10.85
C GLY A 186 -2.78 -13.08 11.38
N VAL A 187 -2.85 -14.27 10.80
CA VAL A 187 -1.85 -15.33 11.01
C VAL A 187 -1.19 -15.69 9.68
N ARG A 188 0.09 -16.07 9.75
CA ARG A 188 0.88 -16.61 8.64
C ARG A 188 1.62 -17.87 9.07
N GLY A 189 1.67 -18.87 8.20
CA GLY A 189 2.55 -20.04 8.36
C GLY A 189 2.43 -21.05 7.22
N GLU A 190 3.33 -22.03 7.19
CA GLU A 190 3.34 -23.08 6.16
C GLU A 190 2.19 -24.10 6.29
N ASP A 191 1.68 -24.36 7.50
CA ASP A 191 0.60 -25.33 7.71
C ASP A 191 -0.79 -24.70 7.45
N ARG A 192 -1.34 -24.99 6.26
CA ARG A 192 -2.71 -24.58 5.88
C ARG A 192 -3.76 -24.97 6.91
N LYS A 193 -3.64 -26.14 7.54
CA LYS A 193 -4.65 -26.63 8.51
C LYS A 193 -4.59 -25.84 9.80
N ALA A 194 -3.40 -25.44 10.25
CA ALA A 194 -3.25 -24.53 11.39
C ALA A 194 -3.89 -23.16 11.11
N VAL A 195 -3.64 -22.60 9.92
CA VAL A 195 -4.25 -21.34 9.48
C VAL A 195 -5.77 -21.46 9.37
N GLU A 196 -6.28 -22.57 8.83
CA GLU A 196 -7.72 -22.85 8.80
C GLU A 196 -8.30 -23.01 10.21
N ARG A 197 -7.55 -23.61 11.14
CA ARG A 197 -8.02 -23.75 12.52
C ARG A 197 -8.16 -22.39 13.20
N PHE A 198 -7.24 -21.46 12.95
CA PHE A 198 -7.36 -20.08 13.43
C PHE A 198 -8.69 -19.43 13.00
N THR A 199 -9.12 -19.60 11.73
CA THR A 199 -10.38 -19.00 11.24
C THR A 199 -11.61 -19.54 12.00
N LYS A 200 -11.51 -20.77 12.52
CA LYS A 200 -12.53 -21.41 13.37
C LYS A 200 -12.48 -20.95 14.82
N GLU A 201 -11.38 -20.37 15.29
CA GLU A 201 -11.24 -19.84 16.66
C GLU A 201 -11.64 -18.37 16.80
N ILE A 202 -11.39 -17.55 15.77
CA ILE A 202 -11.75 -16.14 15.79
C ILE A 202 -13.26 -15.92 15.65
N ALA A 203 -13.94 -16.65 14.75
CA ALA A 203 -15.36 -16.44 14.49
C ALA A 203 -16.26 -16.67 15.74
N PRO A 204 -16.03 -17.68 16.59
CA PRO A 204 -16.82 -17.85 17.81
C PRO A 204 -16.74 -16.69 18.81
N LEU A 205 -15.74 -15.81 18.75
CA LEU A 205 -15.66 -14.66 19.67
C LEU A 205 -16.88 -13.74 19.60
N ILE A 206 -17.66 -13.79 18.52
CA ILE A 206 -18.93 -13.07 18.38
C ILE A 206 -19.90 -13.41 19.53
N LEU A 207 -20.00 -14.69 19.90
CA LEU A 207 -20.95 -15.17 20.92
C LEU A 207 -20.26 -15.81 22.13
N THR A 208 -18.93 -15.94 22.10
CA THR A 208 -18.13 -16.58 23.16
C THR A 208 -16.91 -15.74 23.57
N GLY A 209 -16.94 -14.44 23.26
CA GLY A 209 -15.91 -13.45 23.60
C GLY A 209 -16.51 -12.25 24.33
N PRO A 210 -15.77 -11.11 24.40
CA PRO A 210 -16.28 -9.87 25.00
C PRO A 210 -17.56 -9.38 24.30
N PRO A 211 -18.45 -8.68 25.01
CA PRO A 211 -19.76 -8.29 24.47
C PRO A 211 -19.66 -7.12 23.48
N GLY A 212 -20.71 -6.94 22.67
CA GLY A 212 -20.81 -5.79 21.75
C GLY A 212 -20.06 -5.96 20.43
N VAL A 213 -19.86 -7.20 19.98
CA VAL A 213 -19.28 -7.51 18.67
C VAL A 213 -20.28 -7.18 17.55
N THR A 214 -19.80 -6.48 16.53
CA THR A 214 -20.50 -6.18 15.29
C THR A 214 -19.55 -6.35 14.09
N GLY A 215 -20.02 -6.05 12.87
CA GLY A 215 -19.17 -5.99 11.67
C GLY A 215 -18.64 -7.33 11.15
N PHE A 216 -19.24 -8.47 11.54
CA PHE A 216 -18.78 -9.82 11.20
C PHE A 216 -19.40 -10.42 9.91
N ALA A 217 -19.98 -9.59 9.04
CA ALA A 217 -20.82 -10.03 7.92
C ALA A 217 -20.14 -10.95 6.88
N GLY A 218 -18.80 -11.05 6.89
CA GLY A 218 -18.02 -11.91 6.00
C GLY A 218 -17.89 -13.38 6.44
N GLY A 219 -18.42 -13.76 7.61
CA GLY A 219 -18.28 -15.12 8.14
C GLY A 219 -16.85 -15.44 8.59
N ARG A 220 -16.40 -16.68 8.36
CA ARG A 220 -15.03 -17.08 8.70
C ARG A 220 -14.04 -16.50 7.69
N PRO A 221 -12.86 -16.01 8.14
CA PRO A 221 -11.78 -15.62 7.25
C PRO A 221 -11.43 -16.72 6.23
N LYS A 222 -11.15 -16.32 4.99
CA LYS A 222 -10.63 -17.24 3.98
C LYS A 222 -9.14 -17.51 4.24
N VAL A 223 -8.73 -18.74 4.00
CA VAL A 223 -7.31 -19.11 3.96
C VAL A 223 -6.81 -18.86 2.55
N GLU A 224 -5.78 -18.05 2.44
CA GLU A 224 -5.16 -17.63 1.18
C GLU A 224 -3.72 -18.16 1.11
N GLU A 225 -3.27 -18.54 -0.08
CA GLU A 225 -1.85 -18.75 -0.35
C GLU A 225 -1.14 -17.40 -0.41
N ILE A 226 0.05 -17.33 0.16
CA ILE A 226 0.91 -16.15 0.09
C ILE A 226 1.80 -16.31 -1.14
N VAL A 227 1.68 -15.38 -2.08
CA VAL A 227 2.71 -15.16 -3.10
C VAL A 227 3.62 -14.05 -2.59
N ALA A 228 4.81 -14.43 -2.12
CA ALA A 228 5.80 -13.48 -1.64
C ALA A 228 6.59 -12.88 -2.79
N TYR A 229 7.01 -11.63 -2.61
CA TYR A 229 7.83 -10.87 -3.54
C TYR A 229 9.28 -10.81 -3.04
N TRP A 230 10.23 -11.02 -3.95
CA TRP A 230 11.65 -10.83 -3.69
C TRP A 230 12.28 -9.95 -4.79
N PRO A 231 12.68 -8.71 -4.48
CA PRO A 231 13.42 -7.87 -5.41
C PRO A 231 14.85 -8.39 -5.55
N ALA A 232 15.33 -8.57 -6.78
CA ALA A 232 16.70 -8.95 -7.04
C ALA A 232 17.29 -8.23 -8.27
N LEU A 233 18.61 -8.33 -8.39
CA LEU A 233 19.37 -7.91 -9.56
C LEU A 233 19.92 -9.15 -10.26
N ILE A 234 19.85 -9.17 -11.60
CA ILE A 234 20.47 -10.22 -12.43
C ILE A 234 21.41 -9.56 -13.45
N PRO A 235 22.62 -10.09 -13.70
CA PRO A 235 23.50 -9.52 -14.72
C PRO A 235 22.82 -9.55 -16.08
N LYS A 236 22.92 -8.45 -16.84
CA LYS A 236 22.35 -8.37 -18.19
C LYS A 236 22.89 -9.44 -19.13
N THR A 237 24.11 -9.94 -18.87
CA THR A 237 24.76 -11.00 -19.64
C THR A 237 24.09 -12.37 -19.50
N GLU A 238 23.27 -12.58 -18.48
CA GLU A 238 22.52 -13.84 -18.26
C GLU A 238 21.17 -13.87 -19.00
N ILE A 239 20.77 -12.77 -19.64
CA ILE A 239 19.46 -12.62 -20.28
C ILE A 239 19.64 -12.27 -21.76
N GLU A 240 19.13 -13.13 -22.64
CA GLU A 240 19.01 -12.86 -24.07
C GLU A 240 17.61 -12.31 -24.38
N THR A 241 17.51 -11.04 -24.78
CA THR A 241 16.22 -10.43 -25.16
C THR A 241 15.89 -10.70 -26.63
N ARG A 242 14.63 -11.05 -26.91
CA ARG A 242 14.11 -11.26 -28.27
C ARG A 242 12.83 -10.44 -28.44
N VAL A 243 12.72 -9.74 -29.56
CA VAL A 243 11.52 -8.97 -29.92
C VAL A 243 10.88 -9.66 -31.12
N GLU A 244 9.61 -10.02 -30.97
CA GLU A 244 8.78 -10.54 -32.05
C GLU A 244 7.65 -9.53 -32.30
N VAL A 245 7.50 -9.12 -33.55
CA VAL A 245 6.41 -8.24 -33.98
C VAL A 245 5.46 -9.08 -34.82
N SER A 246 4.27 -9.33 -34.30
CA SER A 246 3.19 -10.01 -35.02
C SER A 246 2.12 -8.99 -35.41
N GLU A 247 1.65 -9.06 -36.65
CA GLU A 247 0.43 -8.38 -37.08
C GLU A 247 -0.78 -9.13 -36.49
N VAL A 248 -1.66 -8.43 -35.78
CA VAL A 248 -2.89 -8.97 -35.17
C VAL A 248 -4.09 -8.54 -35.99
#